data_AF-A0A0C3BIJ6-F1
#
_entry.id   AF-A0A0C3BIJ6-F1
#
_cell.length_a   1.000
_cell.length_b   1.000
_cell.length_c   1.000
_cell.angle_alpha   90.00
_cell.angle_beta   90.00
_cell.angle_gamma   90.00
#
_symmetry.space_group_name_H-M   'P 1'
#
loop_
_entity.id
_entity.type
_entity.pdbx_description
1 polymer ?
#
loop_
_entity_poly.entity_id
_entity_poly.type
_entity_poly.pdbx_seq_one_letter_code
_entity_poly.pdbx_strand_id
1 'polypeptide(L)'
;MKLQILGILIIGISKLYENSTEVVQWSSDLLEHPRTLAPTFLNMDDGTRDHRQLVALSLLRLSTSLVFVYAIFLGFTRRKPIVLSSPSPITSVVVADVQPRRALILTLLVFAAFTYLLDELITLFYFIFEDVPSSSALQWRGIELADVLGYVAFSMIIMFGIHKDRIGIDFWSRKRLKVGIILALLLDIAYLVLLILSRPDSPGVPERPNVRGIDLPNFLHFLTVDFRILALLILVIVLFKPHTSYSVNQHNHAPPTPSTLLLPAAAPVTHGAYGTFADPSHAPKSAVSHHNGATIHCSD
;
A
#
# COMPACT_ATOMS: atom_id res chain seq x y z
N MET A 1 1.41 -10.03 28.24
CA MET A 1 1.19 -10.64 26.91
C MET A 1 1.88 -9.92 25.75
N LYS A 2 1.94 -8.57 25.69
CA LYS A 2 2.63 -7.84 24.58
C LYS A 2 4.16 -8.02 24.52
N LEU A 3 4.84 -8.20 25.67
CA LEU A 3 6.29 -8.44 25.74
C LEU A 3 6.70 -9.86 25.33
N GLN A 4 5.84 -10.86 25.53
CA GLN A 4 6.15 -12.24 25.14
C GLN A 4 6.21 -12.43 23.62
N ILE A 5 5.38 -11.71 22.87
CA ILE A 5 5.36 -11.84 21.40
C ILE A 5 6.59 -11.18 20.78
N LEU A 6 7.06 -10.05 21.35
CA LEU A 6 8.33 -9.44 20.96
C LEU A 6 9.51 -10.38 21.27
N GLY A 7 9.48 -11.05 22.43
CA GLY A 7 10.49 -12.06 22.79
C GLY A 7 10.51 -13.24 21.83
N ILE A 8 9.35 -13.78 21.44
CA ILE A 8 9.25 -14.89 20.47
C ILE A 8 9.72 -14.47 19.07
N LEU A 9 9.45 -13.22 18.66
CA LEU A 9 9.93 -12.69 17.38
C LEU A 9 11.46 -12.54 17.37
N ILE A 10 12.04 -12.02 18.44
CA ILE A 10 13.49 -11.90 18.60
C ILE A 10 14.14 -13.28 18.63
N ILE A 11 13.57 -14.24 19.38
CA ILE A 11 14.06 -15.63 19.43
C ILE A 11 13.93 -16.33 18.07
N GLY A 12 12.84 -16.07 17.33
CA GLY A 12 12.65 -16.59 15.98
C GLY A 12 13.68 -16.07 15.00
N ILE A 13 13.97 -14.77 15.06
CA ILE A 13 15.03 -14.13 14.25
C ILE A 13 16.42 -14.68 14.65
N SER A 14 16.68 -14.87 15.95
CA SER A 14 17.94 -15.49 16.42
C SER A 14 18.09 -16.95 16.02
N LYS A 15 17.02 -17.75 15.98
CA LYS A 15 17.08 -19.13 15.47
C LYS A 15 17.23 -19.21 13.95
N LEU A 16 16.62 -18.29 13.21
CA LEU A 16 16.86 -18.15 11.77
C LEU A 16 18.30 -17.75 11.48
N TYR A 17 18.91 -16.92 12.35
CA TYR A 17 20.32 -16.56 12.29
C TYR A 17 21.23 -17.78 12.51
N GLU A 18 20.95 -18.60 13.52
CA GLU A 18 21.70 -19.83 13.85
C GLU A 18 21.61 -20.91 12.74
N ASN A 19 20.48 -20.98 12.04
CA ASN A 19 20.32 -21.88 10.89
C ASN A 19 21.00 -21.36 9.61
N SER A 20 21.15 -20.03 9.46
CA SER A 20 21.85 -19.43 8.32
C SER A 20 23.36 -19.62 8.37
N THR A 21 23.94 -19.73 9.58
CA THR A 21 25.36 -20.05 9.77
C THR A 21 25.71 -21.49 9.38
N GLU A 22 24.76 -22.43 9.47
CA GLU A 22 24.97 -23.79 8.97
C GLU A 22 25.09 -23.83 7.43
N VAL A 23 24.40 -22.94 6.70
CA VAL A 23 24.54 -22.82 5.24
C VAL A 23 25.92 -22.24 4.85
N VAL A 24 26.53 -21.43 5.73
CA VAL A 24 27.91 -20.94 5.55
C VAL A 24 28.94 -22.06 5.83
N GLN A 25 28.60 -23.05 6.64
CA GLN A 25 29.49 -24.17 6.95
C GLN A 25 29.68 -25.15 5.77
N TRP A 26 28.67 -25.30 4.90
CA TRP A 26 28.82 -26.06 3.65
C TRP A 26 29.80 -25.44 2.64
N SER A 27 30.13 -24.15 2.78
CA SER A 27 31.14 -23.47 1.95
C SER A 27 32.57 -23.72 2.44
N SER A 28 32.76 -24.00 3.74
CA SER A 28 34.09 -24.22 4.32
C SER A 28 34.62 -25.63 4.03
N ASP A 29 33.76 -26.63 3.92
CA ASP A 29 34.15 -28.01 3.60
C ASP A 29 34.62 -28.19 2.14
N LEU A 30 34.27 -27.26 1.23
CA LEU A 30 34.75 -27.27 -0.15
C LEU A 30 36.16 -26.66 -0.33
N LEU A 31 36.76 -26.14 0.74
CA LEU A 31 38.07 -25.47 0.73
C LEU A 31 39.23 -26.33 1.28
N GLU A 32 38.98 -27.59 1.64
CA GLU A 32 40.02 -28.54 2.09
C GLU A 32 40.84 -29.20 0.95
N HIS A 33 41.05 -28.52 -0.18
CA HIS A 33 42.04 -28.94 -1.18
C HIS A 33 43.21 -27.95 -1.24
N PRO A 34 44.20 -28.09 -0.34
CA PRO A 34 45.37 -27.22 -0.33
C PRO A 34 46.39 -27.72 -1.35
N ARG A 35 46.47 -27.07 -2.50
CA ARG A 35 47.71 -27.08 -3.29
C ARG A 35 48.19 -25.65 -3.52
N THR A 36 49.06 -25.26 -2.60
CA THR A 36 50.31 -24.53 -2.85
C THR A 36 50.30 -23.52 -3.99
N LEU A 37 50.31 -22.23 -3.65
CA LEU A 37 51.21 -21.21 -4.24
C LEU A 37 51.09 -19.88 -3.48
N ALA A 38 52.20 -19.52 -2.81
CA ALA A 38 52.77 -18.20 -2.51
C ALA A 38 51.98 -17.12 -1.71
N PRO A 39 52.69 -16.34 -0.86
CA PRO A 39 52.09 -15.35 0.04
C PRO A 39 51.99 -13.98 -0.61
N THR A 40 50.81 -13.63 -1.11
CA THR A 40 50.41 -12.25 -1.43
C THR A 40 49.28 -11.81 -0.48
N PHE A 41 49.47 -12.03 0.82
CA PHE A 41 48.48 -11.75 1.86
C PHE A 41 48.95 -10.61 2.76
N LEU A 42 49.05 -9.40 2.21
CA LEU A 42 49.10 -8.15 3.00
C LEU A 42 48.30 -7.05 2.30
N ASN A 43 47.05 -7.36 1.94
CA ASN A 43 46.01 -6.37 1.65
C ASN A 43 44.60 -6.97 1.84
N MET A 44 44.44 -7.75 2.93
CA MET A 44 43.24 -8.53 3.24
C MET A 44 42.41 -7.88 4.36
N ASP A 45 42.33 -6.55 4.41
CA ASP A 45 41.55 -5.82 5.43
C ASP A 45 40.37 -5.04 4.84
N ASP A 46 40.20 -5.03 3.50
CA ASP A 46 39.11 -4.32 2.84
C ASP A 46 37.84 -5.19 2.64
N GLY A 47 37.99 -6.50 2.41
CA GLY A 47 36.86 -7.40 2.12
C GLY A 47 35.92 -7.69 3.31
N THR A 48 36.30 -7.36 4.54
CA THR A 48 35.44 -7.60 5.72
C THR A 48 34.36 -6.54 5.90
N ARG A 49 34.56 -5.31 5.38
CA ARG A 49 33.56 -4.24 5.44
C ARG A 49 32.42 -4.47 4.47
N ASP A 50 32.76 -4.85 3.24
CA ASP A 50 31.78 -5.12 2.18
C ASP A 50 30.84 -6.26 2.58
N HIS A 51 31.39 -7.36 3.11
CA HIS A 51 30.58 -8.50 3.52
C HIS A 51 29.58 -8.14 4.63
N ARG A 52 30.00 -7.36 5.64
CA ARG A 52 29.11 -6.92 6.74
C ARG A 52 27.98 -6.01 6.26
N GLN A 53 28.27 -5.13 5.29
CA GLN A 53 27.25 -4.23 4.74
C GLN A 53 26.20 -5.00 3.91
N LEU A 54 26.63 -5.99 3.14
CA LEU A 54 25.72 -6.82 2.35
C LEU A 54 24.83 -7.73 3.21
N VAL A 55 25.40 -8.29 4.28
CA VAL A 55 24.63 -9.01 5.30
C VAL A 55 23.65 -8.07 6.00
N ALA A 56 24.06 -6.85 6.34
CA ALA A 56 23.16 -5.86 6.93
C ALA A 56 22.02 -5.45 5.98
N LEU A 57 22.30 -5.26 4.68
CA LEU A 57 21.30 -4.94 3.66
C LEU A 57 20.25 -6.03 3.53
N SER A 58 20.70 -7.29 3.39
CA SER A 58 19.83 -8.45 3.24
C SER A 58 18.98 -8.68 4.49
N LEU A 59 19.57 -8.59 5.68
CA LEU A 59 18.85 -8.69 6.96
C LEU A 59 17.82 -7.57 7.12
N LEU A 60 18.17 -6.33 6.75
CA LEU A 60 17.26 -5.20 6.81
C LEU A 60 16.06 -5.43 5.89
N ARG A 61 16.28 -5.90 4.65
CA ARG A 61 15.21 -6.17 3.69
C ARG A 61 14.30 -7.33 4.13
N LEU A 62 14.87 -8.42 4.65
CA LEU A 62 14.12 -9.53 5.26
C LEU A 62 13.29 -9.07 6.47
N SER A 63 13.85 -8.16 7.28
CA SER A 63 13.15 -7.62 8.45
C SER A 63 11.91 -6.82 8.05
N THR A 64 11.94 -6.08 6.95
CA THR A 64 10.79 -5.33 6.40
C THR A 64 9.62 -6.25 6.12
N SER A 65 9.89 -7.35 5.42
CA SER A 65 8.86 -8.33 5.07
C SER A 65 8.30 -9.05 6.30
N LEU A 66 9.15 -9.41 7.28
CA LEU A 66 8.73 -10.05 8.52
C LEU A 66 7.90 -9.14 9.42
N VAL A 67 8.32 -7.89 9.58
CA VAL A 67 7.62 -6.88 10.38
C VAL A 67 6.23 -6.61 9.81
N PHE A 68 6.13 -6.58 8.48
CA PHE A 68 4.88 -6.36 7.80
C PHE A 68 3.96 -7.59 7.93
N VAL A 69 4.45 -8.80 7.69
CA VAL A 69 3.70 -10.05 7.94
C VAL A 69 3.22 -10.12 9.39
N TYR A 70 4.05 -9.72 10.35
CA TYR A 70 3.68 -9.63 11.76
C TYR A 70 2.58 -8.60 12.01
N ALA A 71 2.63 -7.43 11.37
CA ALA A 71 1.58 -6.41 11.45
C ALA A 71 0.24 -6.93 10.88
N ILE A 72 0.27 -7.70 9.78
CA ILE A 72 -0.91 -8.39 9.24
C ILE A 72 -1.41 -9.43 10.24
N PHE A 73 -0.51 -10.25 10.79
CA PHE A 73 -0.82 -11.26 11.82
C PHE A 73 -1.58 -10.64 13.01
N LEU A 74 -1.06 -9.53 13.52
CA LEU A 74 -1.71 -8.72 14.56
C LEU A 74 -3.02 -8.10 14.10
N GLY A 75 -3.19 -7.80 12.82
CA GLY A 75 -4.45 -7.38 12.22
C GLY A 75 -5.57 -8.43 12.32
N PHE A 76 -5.22 -9.72 12.37
CA PHE A 76 -6.19 -10.82 12.47
C PHE A 76 -6.75 -11.08 13.87
N THR A 77 -6.12 -10.56 14.92
CA THR A 77 -6.66 -10.77 16.28
C THR A 77 -8.06 -10.13 16.37
N ARG A 78 -9.08 -10.99 16.46
CA ARG A 78 -10.49 -10.61 16.47
C ARG A 78 -10.74 -9.59 17.58
N ARG A 79 -11.37 -8.46 17.25
CA ARG A 79 -12.07 -7.64 18.25
C ARG A 79 -13.53 -8.05 18.28
N LYS A 80 -14.10 -8.02 19.49
CA LYS A 80 -15.55 -8.09 19.69
C LYS A 80 -16.20 -6.93 18.92
N PRO A 81 -17.31 -7.17 18.21
CA PRO A 81 -18.08 -6.10 17.58
C PRO A 81 -18.44 -5.06 18.66
N ILE A 82 -18.24 -3.79 18.33
CA ILE A 82 -18.72 -2.68 19.16
C ILE A 82 -20.24 -2.72 19.03
N VAL A 83 -20.92 -3.11 20.10
CA VAL A 83 -22.39 -3.01 20.17
C VAL A 83 -22.69 -1.51 20.22
N LEU A 84 -23.20 -0.95 19.12
CA LEU A 84 -23.72 0.41 19.12
C LEU A 84 -24.93 0.44 20.06
N SER A 85 -24.84 1.21 21.15
CA SER A 85 -25.98 1.55 21.98
C SER A 85 -27.07 2.17 21.10
N SER A 86 -28.27 1.60 21.16
CA SER A 86 -29.44 2.01 20.39
C SER A 86 -29.65 3.53 20.49
N PRO A 87 -29.66 4.28 19.37
CA PRO A 87 -29.89 5.71 19.40
C PRO A 87 -31.33 6.01 19.82
N SER A 88 -31.50 6.86 20.83
CA SER A 88 -32.81 7.28 21.32
C SER A 88 -33.58 8.06 20.24
N PRO A 89 -34.87 7.72 19.99
CA PRO A 89 -35.61 8.00 18.74
C PRO A 89 -36.00 9.45 18.37
N ILE A 90 -35.52 10.52 19.01
CA ILE A 90 -36.27 11.80 18.97
C ILE A 90 -35.57 13.01 18.30
N THR A 91 -34.36 12.89 17.76
CA THR A 91 -33.80 14.00 16.96
C THR A 91 -33.12 13.49 15.69
N SER A 92 -33.48 14.09 14.55
CA SER A 92 -32.79 13.88 13.26
C SER A 92 -31.41 14.52 13.32
N VAL A 93 -30.50 13.89 14.07
CA VAL A 93 -29.12 14.35 14.19
C VAL A 93 -28.42 14.07 12.87
N VAL A 94 -27.92 15.11 12.22
CA VAL A 94 -26.92 14.99 11.16
C VAL A 94 -25.70 14.33 11.80
N VAL A 95 -25.52 13.05 11.55
CA VAL A 95 -24.34 12.31 12.04
C VAL A 95 -23.25 12.48 10.99
N ALA A 96 -22.12 13.03 11.40
CA ALA A 96 -20.92 13.04 10.58
C ALA A 96 -20.44 11.60 10.40
N ASP A 97 -20.50 11.09 9.17
CA ASP A 97 -19.96 9.77 8.84
C ASP A 97 -18.52 9.94 8.33
N VAL A 98 -17.58 9.28 8.99
CA VAL A 98 -16.16 9.34 8.66
C VAL A 98 -15.81 8.12 7.83
N GLN A 99 -15.75 8.28 6.51
CA GLN A 99 -15.44 7.18 5.59
C GLN A 99 -13.96 7.23 5.14
N PRO A 100 -13.23 6.11 5.19
CA PRO A 100 -11.88 6.05 4.62
C PRO A 100 -11.93 6.19 3.09
N ARG A 101 -10.88 6.77 2.48
CA ARG A 101 -10.74 6.88 1.01
C ARG A 101 -10.36 5.53 0.39
N ARG A 102 -11.29 4.59 0.37
CA ARG A 102 -11.05 3.16 0.08
C ARG A 102 -10.39 2.90 -1.27
N ALA A 103 -10.94 3.48 -2.34
CA ALA A 103 -10.41 3.30 -3.69
C ALA A 103 -8.95 3.71 -3.78
N LEU A 104 -8.61 4.88 -3.21
CA LEU A 104 -7.26 5.42 -3.27
C LEU A 104 -6.27 4.58 -2.43
N ILE A 105 -6.70 4.12 -1.26
CA ILE A 105 -5.90 3.20 -0.43
C ILE A 105 -5.60 1.91 -1.22
N LEU A 106 -6.63 1.30 -1.82
CA LEU A 106 -6.48 0.07 -2.60
C LEU A 106 -5.56 0.27 -3.81
N THR A 107 -5.71 1.36 -4.56
CA THR A 107 -4.84 1.63 -5.73
C THR A 107 -3.39 1.81 -5.31
N LEU A 108 -3.12 2.50 -4.19
CA LEU A 108 -1.76 2.67 -3.68
C LEU A 108 -1.15 1.36 -3.17
N LEU A 109 -1.94 0.51 -2.51
CA LEU A 109 -1.46 -0.82 -2.09
C LEU A 109 -1.17 -1.71 -3.30
N VAL A 110 -2.02 -1.70 -4.32
CA VAL A 110 -1.80 -2.45 -5.57
C VAL A 110 -0.54 -1.93 -6.27
N PHE A 111 -0.38 -0.61 -6.35
CA PHE A 111 0.82 0.00 -6.93
C PHE A 111 2.08 -0.38 -6.15
N ALA A 112 2.05 -0.36 -4.81
CA ALA A 112 3.16 -0.81 -3.98
C ALA A 112 3.45 -2.32 -4.12
N ALA A 113 2.42 -3.17 -4.27
CA ALA A 113 2.63 -4.58 -4.57
C ALA A 113 3.29 -4.76 -5.95
N PHE A 114 2.85 -3.98 -6.94
CA PHE A 114 3.38 -4.02 -8.29
C PHE A 114 4.85 -3.58 -8.36
N THR A 115 5.31 -2.64 -7.53
CA THR A 115 6.73 -2.28 -7.50
C THR A 115 7.62 -3.42 -6.98
N TYR A 116 7.16 -4.22 -6.02
CA TYR A 116 7.88 -5.45 -5.63
C TYR A 116 7.93 -6.47 -6.78
N LEU A 117 6.83 -6.66 -7.49
CA LEU A 117 6.78 -7.56 -8.64
C LEU A 117 7.73 -7.10 -9.77
N LEU A 118 7.78 -5.79 -10.04
CA LEU A 118 8.68 -5.22 -11.05
C LEU A 118 10.15 -5.43 -10.68
N ASP A 119 10.50 -5.27 -9.40
CA ASP A 119 11.87 -5.45 -8.92
C ASP A 119 12.36 -6.89 -9.12
N GLU A 120 11.51 -7.86 -8.79
CA GLU A 120 11.74 -9.28 -9.07
C GLU A 120 11.84 -9.57 -10.55
N LEU A 121 10.96 -8.97 -11.35
CA LEU A 121 10.95 -9.19 -12.79
C LEU A 121 12.21 -8.64 -13.46
N ILE A 122 12.71 -7.49 -13.02
CA ILE A 122 13.98 -6.91 -13.50
C ILE A 122 15.14 -7.85 -13.17
N THR A 123 15.20 -8.35 -11.94
CA THR A 123 16.24 -9.29 -11.49
C THR A 123 16.19 -10.59 -12.30
N LEU A 124 14.98 -11.14 -12.50
CA LEU A 124 14.77 -12.33 -13.32
C LEU A 124 15.19 -12.13 -14.78
N PHE A 125 14.82 -11.00 -15.39
CA PHE A 125 15.21 -10.68 -16.76
C PHE A 125 16.73 -10.57 -16.88
N TYR A 126 17.37 -9.87 -15.95
CA TYR A 126 18.82 -9.74 -15.92
C TYR A 126 19.51 -11.11 -15.83
N PHE A 127 19.01 -11.98 -14.95
CA PHE A 127 19.52 -13.34 -14.79
C PHE A 127 19.41 -14.18 -16.07
N ILE A 128 18.31 -14.05 -16.81
CA ILE A 128 18.07 -14.79 -18.05
C ILE A 128 18.96 -14.29 -19.19
N PHE A 129 19.18 -12.98 -19.29
CA PHE A 129 19.83 -12.38 -20.47
C PHE A 129 21.36 -12.30 -20.38
N GLU A 130 21.93 -12.18 -19.19
CA GLU A 130 23.38 -11.99 -19.05
C GLU A 130 24.18 -13.27 -18.75
N ASP A 131 23.52 -14.44 -18.72
CA ASP A 131 24.17 -15.76 -18.48
C ASP A 131 25.19 -15.71 -17.32
N VAL A 132 24.88 -14.92 -16.29
CA VAL A 132 25.85 -14.56 -15.25
C VAL A 132 26.21 -15.83 -14.46
N PRO A 133 27.49 -16.25 -14.43
CA PRO A 133 27.89 -17.44 -13.70
C PRO A 133 27.65 -17.23 -12.20
N SER A 134 26.96 -18.19 -11.57
CA SER A 134 26.41 -18.19 -10.20
C SER A 134 27.30 -17.71 -9.04
N SER A 135 28.58 -17.42 -9.29
CA SER A 135 29.54 -16.91 -8.31
C SER A 135 29.31 -15.44 -7.91
N SER A 136 28.89 -14.56 -8.82
CA SER A 136 28.53 -13.15 -8.49
C SER A 136 27.08 -13.01 -8.03
N ALA A 137 26.24 -14.03 -8.25
CA ALA A 137 24.84 -14.06 -7.85
C ALA A 137 24.60 -14.20 -6.33
N LEU A 138 25.65 -14.48 -5.54
CA LEU A 138 25.51 -14.62 -4.08
C LEU A 138 24.98 -13.34 -3.41
N GLN A 139 25.26 -12.18 -4.01
CA GLN A 139 24.85 -10.88 -3.50
C GLN A 139 23.35 -10.62 -3.68
N TRP A 140 22.71 -11.28 -4.65
CA TRP A 140 21.31 -11.08 -5.04
C TRP A 140 20.35 -12.09 -4.40
N ARG A 141 20.85 -13.26 -4.00
CA ARG A 141 20.06 -14.39 -3.47
C ARG A 141 19.18 -14.10 -2.25
N GLY A 142 19.43 -13.04 -1.50
CA GLY A 142 18.61 -12.62 -0.36
C GLY A 142 17.58 -11.54 -0.68
N ILE A 143 17.78 -10.80 -1.76
CA ILE A 143 16.94 -9.68 -2.18
C ILE A 143 15.65 -10.23 -2.79
N GLU A 144 15.78 -11.26 -3.64
CA GLU A 144 14.67 -11.91 -4.36
C GLU A 144 13.56 -12.38 -3.41
N LEU A 145 13.97 -13.13 -2.38
CA LEU A 145 13.03 -13.66 -1.41
C LEU A 145 12.28 -12.55 -0.66
N ALA A 146 12.98 -11.46 -0.32
CA ALA A 146 12.37 -10.36 0.41
C ALA A 146 11.28 -9.66 -0.41
N ASP A 147 11.46 -9.53 -1.71
CA ASP A 147 10.52 -8.86 -2.61
C ASP A 147 9.31 -9.74 -2.94
N VAL A 148 9.51 -11.05 -3.13
CA VAL A 148 8.40 -12.01 -3.21
C VAL A 148 7.55 -11.95 -1.94
N LEU A 149 8.19 -11.95 -0.77
CA LEU A 149 7.45 -11.81 0.49
C LEU A 149 6.74 -10.46 0.61
N GLY A 150 7.37 -9.36 0.16
CA GLY A 150 6.76 -8.03 0.09
C GLY A 150 5.48 -8.05 -0.75
N TYR A 151 5.58 -8.54 -1.99
CA TYR A 151 4.45 -8.69 -2.90
C TYR A 151 3.30 -9.51 -2.30
N VAL A 152 3.61 -10.71 -1.77
CA VAL A 152 2.62 -11.60 -1.15
C VAL A 152 1.94 -10.90 0.01
N ALA A 153 2.70 -10.20 0.84
CA ALA A 153 2.14 -9.57 2.01
C ALA A 153 1.22 -8.40 1.64
N PHE A 154 1.62 -7.50 0.71
CA PHE A 154 0.75 -6.39 0.29
C PHE A 154 -0.52 -6.92 -0.39
N SER A 155 -0.41 -7.98 -1.20
CA SER A 155 -1.54 -8.69 -1.79
C SER A 155 -2.50 -9.25 -0.73
N MET A 156 -1.96 -9.84 0.35
CA MET A 156 -2.77 -10.28 1.48
C MET A 156 -3.50 -9.10 2.15
N ILE A 157 -2.82 -7.97 2.41
CA ILE A 157 -3.50 -6.79 3.00
C ILE A 157 -4.67 -6.33 2.14
N ILE A 158 -4.49 -6.27 0.82
CA ILE A 158 -5.55 -5.89 -0.13
C ILE A 158 -6.73 -6.86 -0.01
N MET A 159 -6.46 -8.16 -0.15
CA MET A 159 -7.49 -9.21 -0.11
C MET A 159 -8.27 -9.15 1.21
N PHE A 160 -7.56 -9.07 2.34
CA PHE A 160 -8.18 -9.01 3.66
C PHE A 160 -8.92 -7.70 3.90
N GLY A 161 -8.37 -6.58 3.44
CA GLY A 161 -9.04 -5.28 3.48
C GLY A 161 -10.39 -5.33 2.77
N ILE A 162 -10.42 -5.87 1.54
CA ILE A 162 -11.66 -6.05 0.76
C ILE A 162 -12.63 -7.01 1.48
N HIS A 163 -12.14 -8.13 1.99
CA HIS A 163 -12.99 -9.10 2.68
C HIS A 163 -13.61 -8.51 3.96
N LYS A 164 -12.83 -7.76 4.76
CA LYS A 164 -13.35 -7.08 5.96
C LYS A 164 -14.31 -5.95 5.63
N ASP A 165 -14.07 -5.23 4.54
CA ASP A 165 -14.94 -4.18 4.06
C ASP A 165 -16.32 -4.73 3.66
N ARG A 166 -16.37 -5.89 3.00
CA ARG A 166 -17.63 -6.59 2.68
C ARG A 166 -18.45 -7.00 3.92
N ILE A 167 -17.80 -7.21 5.06
CA ILE A 167 -18.46 -7.57 6.33
C ILE A 167 -18.85 -6.30 7.14
N GLY A 168 -18.55 -5.11 6.62
CA GLY A 168 -18.82 -3.84 7.31
C GLY A 168 -17.86 -3.56 8.47
N ILE A 169 -16.70 -4.23 8.51
CA ILE A 169 -15.68 -3.99 9.53
C ILE A 169 -14.69 -2.97 8.99
N ASP A 170 -14.61 -1.80 9.64
CA ASP A 170 -13.61 -0.79 9.30
C ASP A 170 -12.18 -1.30 9.58
N PHE A 171 -11.54 -1.75 8.51
CA PHE A 171 -10.18 -2.27 8.52
C PHE A 171 -9.14 -1.16 8.37
N TRP A 172 -9.46 -0.15 7.58
CA TRP A 172 -8.52 0.87 7.13
C TRP A 172 -8.18 1.91 8.20
N SER A 173 -9.08 2.17 9.16
CA SER A 173 -8.82 3.10 10.27
C SER A 173 -7.94 2.53 11.39
N ARG A 174 -7.60 1.23 11.34
CA ARG A 174 -6.91 0.53 12.43
C ARG A 174 -5.51 1.10 12.66
N LYS A 175 -5.25 1.54 13.90
CA LYS A 175 -3.92 2.02 14.33
C LYS A 175 -2.78 1.07 13.97
N ARG A 176 -3.01 -0.24 14.07
CA ARG A 176 -2.01 -1.28 13.76
C ARG A 176 -1.61 -1.30 12.28
N LEU A 177 -2.59 -1.12 11.38
CA LEU A 177 -2.33 -1.03 9.95
C LEU A 177 -1.47 0.20 9.64
N LYS A 178 -1.83 1.36 10.22
CA LYS A 178 -1.05 2.60 10.07
C LYS A 178 0.38 2.44 10.56
N VAL A 179 0.58 1.84 11.74
CA VAL A 179 1.92 1.57 12.28
C VAL A 179 2.70 0.62 11.36
N GLY A 180 2.08 -0.44 10.84
CA GLY A 180 2.73 -1.36 9.91
C GLY A 180 3.21 -0.68 8.63
N ILE A 181 2.39 0.19 8.05
CA ILE A 181 2.72 0.93 6.83
C ILE A 181 3.81 1.98 7.08
N ILE A 182 3.75 2.71 8.20
CA ILE A 182 4.82 3.65 8.59
C ILE A 182 6.14 2.91 8.80
N LEU A 183 6.09 1.76 9.46
CA LEU A 183 7.29 0.99 9.73
C LEU A 183 7.90 0.39 8.44
N ALA A 184 7.07 -0.06 7.51
CA ALA A 184 7.51 -0.46 6.17
C ALA A 184 8.19 0.71 5.43
N LEU A 185 7.59 1.91 5.47
CA LEU A 185 8.18 3.12 4.87
C LEU A 185 9.54 3.48 5.50
N LEU A 186 9.65 3.43 6.83
CA LEU A 186 10.92 3.71 7.52
C LEU A 186 12.01 2.72 7.14
N LEU A 187 11.66 1.44 7.00
CA LEU A 187 12.60 0.40 6.60
C LEU A 187 13.02 0.53 5.13
N ASP A 188 12.10 0.92 4.23
CA ASP A 188 12.46 1.24 2.84
C ASP A 188 13.40 2.45 2.74
N ILE A 189 13.18 3.50 3.55
CA ILE A 189 14.08 4.64 3.63
C ILE A 189 15.45 4.22 4.18
N ALA A 190 15.47 3.41 5.24
CA ALA A 190 16.72 2.88 5.79
C ALA A 190 17.47 2.05 4.76
N TYR A 191 16.76 1.19 4.01
CA TYR A 191 17.33 0.42 2.91
C TYR A 191 17.92 1.32 1.83
N LEU A 192 17.19 2.34 1.39
CA LEU A 192 17.68 3.31 0.40
C LEU A 192 18.95 4.02 0.87
N VAL A 193 18.99 4.44 2.14
CA VAL A 193 20.17 5.10 2.73
C VAL A 193 21.36 4.14 2.79
N LEU A 194 21.15 2.90 3.26
CA LEU A 194 22.20 1.88 3.27
C LEU A 194 22.69 1.56 1.85
N LEU A 195 21.80 1.49 0.87
CA LEU A 195 22.14 1.26 -0.54
C LEU A 195 23.03 2.38 -1.07
N ILE A 196 22.70 3.65 -0.78
CA ILE A 196 23.52 4.81 -1.16
C ILE A 196 24.88 4.76 -0.47
N LEU A 197 24.93 4.47 0.83
CA LEU A 197 26.17 4.38 1.62
C LEU A 197 27.06 3.18 1.22
N SER A 198 26.46 2.12 0.69
CA SER A 198 27.18 0.92 0.23
C SER A 198 27.86 1.10 -1.11
N ARG A 199 27.61 2.21 -1.83
CA ARG A 199 28.38 2.50 -3.05
C ARG A 199 29.82 2.80 -2.65
N PRO A 200 30.79 1.98 -3.08
CA PRO A 200 32.17 2.33 -2.86
C PRO A 200 32.42 3.65 -3.58
N ASP A 201 32.78 4.69 -2.82
CA ASP A 201 33.42 5.89 -3.35
C ASP A 201 34.75 5.41 -3.94
N SER A 202 34.73 4.84 -5.14
CA SER A 202 35.92 4.35 -5.79
C SER A 202 36.71 5.60 -6.20
N PRO A 203 37.83 5.94 -5.54
CA PRO A 203 38.68 7.02 -6.03
C PRO A 203 39.16 6.56 -7.40
N GLY A 204 38.67 7.23 -8.45
CA GLY A 204 38.77 6.74 -9.82
C GLY A 204 40.17 6.23 -10.12
N VAL A 205 40.30 4.91 -10.29
CA VAL A 205 41.56 4.30 -10.72
C VAL A 205 41.83 4.82 -12.14
N PRO A 206 42.89 5.61 -12.36
CA PRO A 206 43.10 6.32 -13.63
C PRO A 206 43.35 5.39 -14.83
N GLU A 207 43.57 4.09 -14.58
CA GLU A 207 43.98 3.12 -15.61
C GLU A 207 42.82 2.38 -16.29
N ARG A 208 41.59 2.48 -15.78
CA ARG A 208 40.41 2.00 -16.52
C ARG A 208 39.65 3.20 -17.06
N PRO A 209 39.59 3.43 -18.38
CA PRO A 209 38.70 4.44 -18.94
C PRO A 209 37.30 4.08 -18.45
N ASN A 210 36.80 4.93 -17.56
CA ASN A 210 35.51 4.77 -16.91
C ASN A 210 34.46 4.89 -18.01
N VAL A 211 34.12 3.79 -18.66
CA VAL A 211 32.97 3.74 -19.56
C VAL A 211 31.79 4.00 -18.65
N ARG A 212 31.35 5.26 -18.65
CA ARG A 212 30.19 5.81 -17.94
C ARG A 212 28.89 5.19 -18.46
N GLY A 213 28.86 3.87 -18.61
CA GLY A 213 27.65 3.11 -18.81
C GLY A 213 26.83 3.27 -17.54
N ILE A 214 25.62 3.79 -17.70
CA ILE A 214 24.62 3.71 -16.64
C ILE A 214 24.44 2.21 -16.38
N ASP A 215 24.78 1.78 -15.18
CA ASP A 215 24.51 0.42 -14.73
C ASP A 215 22.99 0.26 -14.61
N LEU A 216 22.38 -0.17 -15.72
CA LEU A 216 20.94 -0.16 -15.94
C LEU A 216 20.18 -0.99 -14.89
N PRO A 217 20.63 -2.19 -14.47
CA PRO A 217 20.00 -2.95 -13.39
C PRO A 217 19.96 -2.17 -12.07
N ASN A 218 21.08 -1.57 -11.68
CA ASN A 218 21.17 -0.78 -10.46
C ASN A 218 20.31 0.48 -10.51
N PHE A 219 20.21 1.12 -11.68
CA PHE A 219 19.31 2.25 -11.88
C PHE A 219 17.84 1.85 -11.78
N LEU A 220 17.44 0.74 -12.41
CA LEU A 220 16.07 0.24 -12.36
C LEU A 220 15.67 -0.20 -10.94
N HIS A 221 16.55 -0.87 -10.21
CA HIS A 221 16.34 -1.24 -8.81
C HIS A 221 16.19 0.00 -7.89
N PHE A 222 16.95 1.05 -8.16
CA PHE A 222 16.81 2.30 -7.42
C PHE A 222 15.44 2.95 -7.71
N LEU A 223 15.02 2.94 -8.97
CA LEU A 223 13.76 3.52 -9.42
C LEU A 223 12.54 2.79 -8.83
N THR A 224 12.57 1.45 -8.75
CA THR A 224 11.50 0.64 -8.12
C THR A 224 11.35 0.95 -6.64
N VAL A 225 12.47 1.07 -5.91
CA VAL A 225 12.49 1.45 -4.49
C VAL A 225 11.96 2.87 -4.29
N ASP A 226 12.36 3.83 -5.14
CA ASP A 226 11.92 5.22 -5.03
C ASP A 226 10.40 5.37 -5.26
N PHE A 227 9.87 4.73 -6.30
CA PHE A 227 8.41 4.69 -6.53
C PHE A 227 7.66 4.02 -5.39
N ARG A 228 8.24 2.98 -4.77
CA ARG A 228 7.65 2.31 -3.61
C ARG A 228 7.58 3.25 -2.40
N ILE A 229 8.67 3.96 -2.09
CA ILE A 229 8.71 4.95 -1.01
C ILE A 229 7.67 6.04 -1.25
N LEU A 230 7.59 6.56 -2.47
CA LEU A 230 6.61 7.59 -2.83
C LEU A 230 5.17 7.07 -2.65
N ALA A 231 4.88 5.85 -3.09
CA ALA A 231 3.57 5.22 -2.92
C ALA A 231 3.19 5.07 -1.44
N LEU A 232 4.12 4.57 -0.62
CA LEU A 232 3.92 4.39 0.81
C LEU A 232 3.78 5.73 1.53
N LEU A 233 4.51 6.77 1.13
CA LEU A 233 4.39 8.11 1.68
C LEU A 233 2.98 8.69 1.42
N ILE A 234 2.50 8.62 0.17
CA ILE A 234 1.15 9.06 -0.18
C ILE A 234 0.11 8.23 0.60
N LEU A 235 0.33 6.92 0.72
CA LEU A 235 -0.55 6.01 1.45
C LEU A 235 -0.65 6.37 2.93
N VAL A 236 0.47 6.72 3.57
CA VAL A 236 0.50 7.21 4.96
C VAL A 236 -0.34 8.48 5.09
N ILE A 237 -0.15 9.48 4.24
CA ILE A 237 -0.92 10.73 4.25
C ILE A 237 -2.42 10.45 4.14
N VAL A 238 -2.81 9.57 3.23
CA VAL A 238 -4.20 9.20 2.97
C VAL A 238 -4.82 8.48 4.17
N LEU A 239 -4.08 7.61 4.84
CA LEU A 239 -4.55 6.90 6.04
C LEU A 239 -4.77 7.82 7.23
N PHE A 240 -4.05 8.94 7.30
CA PHE A 240 -4.25 9.95 8.35
C PHE A 240 -5.35 10.97 8.04
N LYS A 241 -5.76 11.11 6.78
CA LYS A 241 -6.77 12.09 6.34
C LYS A 241 -8.06 11.41 5.84
N PRO A 242 -8.91 10.86 6.75
CA PRO A 242 -10.18 10.27 6.36
C PRO A 242 -11.13 11.32 5.76
N HIS A 243 -12.06 10.88 4.92
CA HIS A 243 -13.06 11.74 4.30
C HIS A 243 -14.30 11.80 5.21
N THR A 244 -14.76 13.01 5.55
CA THR A 244 -15.98 13.21 6.34
C THR A 244 -17.13 13.54 5.40
N SER A 245 -18.12 12.66 5.30
CA SER A 245 -19.37 12.91 4.58
C SER A 245 -20.51 13.10 5.58
N TYR A 246 -21.27 14.18 5.44
CA TYR A 246 -22.47 14.41 6.24
C TYR A 246 -23.66 13.81 5.50
N SER A 247 -24.10 12.63 5.90
CA SER A 247 -25.35 12.06 5.44
C SER A 247 -26.45 12.33 6.46
N VAL A 248 -27.59 12.84 6.01
CA VAL A 248 -28.80 12.85 6.84
C VAL A 248 -29.20 11.39 7.05
N ASN A 249 -29.31 10.94 8.29
CA ASN A 249 -29.80 9.60 8.63
C ASN A 249 -31.26 9.46 8.16
N GLN A 250 -31.47 9.12 6.89
CA GLN A 250 -32.73 8.54 6.41
C GLN A 250 -32.77 7.11 6.94
N HIS A 251 -33.08 6.95 8.22
CA HIS A 251 -33.40 5.65 8.76
C HIS A 251 -34.58 5.09 7.95
N ASN A 252 -34.42 3.87 7.42
CA ASN A 252 -35.40 3.10 6.67
C ASN A 252 -36.72 2.94 7.46
N HIS A 253 -37.55 3.97 7.46
CA HIS A 253 -38.93 3.90 7.92
C HIS A 253 -39.83 4.00 6.69
N ALA A 254 -40.21 2.81 6.21
CA ALA A 254 -41.28 2.55 5.25
C ALA A 254 -41.08 3.16 3.84
N PRO A 255 -41.70 2.58 2.80
CA PRO A 255 -41.93 3.32 1.56
C PRO A 255 -42.51 4.69 1.94
N PRO A 256 -42.10 5.78 1.27
CA PRO A 256 -42.58 7.13 1.60
C PRO A 256 -44.10 7.07 1.63
N THR A 257 -44.66 7.00 2.84
CA THR A 257 -46.07 7.27 3.01
C THR A 257 -46.12 8.72 2.57
N PRO A 258 -46.91 9.08 1.52
CA PRO A 258 -47.01 10.44 1.04
C PRO A 258 -47.52 11.24 2.23
N SER A 259 -46.58 11.76 3.00
CA SER A 259 -46.82 12.60 4.14
C SER A 259 -47.10 13.89 3.46
N THR A 260 -48.38 14.02 3.07
CA THR A 260 -49.05 15.22 2.68
C THR A 260 -48.42 16.31 3.51
N LEU A 261 -47.53 17.04 2.84
CA LEU A 261 -46.91 18.23 3.38
C LEU A 261 -48.07 18.98 4.04
N LEU A 262 -47.88 19.42 5.27
CA LEU A 262 -48.76 20.37 5.95
C LEU A 262 -48.77 21.74 5.24
N LEU A 263 -48.75 21.75 3.91
CA LEU A 263 -49.46 22.74 3.13
C LEU A 263 -50.95 22.43 3.36
N PRO A 264 -51.73 23.38 3.89
CA PRO A 264 -53.18 23.29 3.78
C PRO A 264 -53.50 22.94 2.34
N ALA A 265 -54.33 21.91 2.13
CA ALA A 265 -54.86 21.59 0.82
C ALA A 265 -55.28 22.91 0.17
N ALA A 266 -54.65 23.23 -0.96
CA ALA A 266 -54.91 24.45 -1.69
C ALA A 266 -56.43 24.59 -1.81
N ALA A 267 -57.00 25.53 -1.06
CA ALA A 267 -58.25 26.14 -1.46
C ALA A 267 -58.04 26.58 -2.92
N PRO A 268 -59.03 26.37 -3.80
CA PRO A 268 -58.91 26.78 -5.19
C PRO A 268 -58.46 28.23 -5.23
N VAL A 269 -57.25 28.45 -5.72
CA VAL A 269 -56.69 29.79 -5.91
C VAL A 269 -57.50 30.40 -7.05
N THR A 270 -58.58 31.07 -6.69
CA THR A 270 -59.07 32.20 -7.46
C THR A 270 -57.95 33.23 -7.46
N HIS A 271 -57.31 33.38 -8.62
CA HIS A 271 -56.39 34.47 -8.91
C HIS A 271 -57.04 35.79 -8.49
N GLY A 272 -56.54 36.40 -7.42
CA GLY A 272 -57.06 37.66 -6.94
C GLY A 272 -56.28 38.19 -5.74
N ALA A 273 -55.49 39.23 -5.99
CA ALA A 273 -54.93 40.16 -5.02
C ALA A 273 -53.86 39.61 -4.06
N TYR A 274 -52.58 39.79 -4.41
CA TYR A 274 -51.62 40.64 -3.67
C TYR A 274 -50.20 40.44 -4.23
N GLY A 275 -49.55 41.53 -4.68
CA GLY A 275 -48.09 41.59 -4.86
C GLY A 275 -47.57 41.84 -6.28
N THR A 276 -48.00 42.93 -6.92
CA THR A 276 -47.53 43.43 -8.21
C THR A 276 -46.09 43.97 -8.13
N PHE A 277 -45.12 43.25 -8.70
CA PHE A 277 -44.04 43.91 -9.46
C PHE A 277 -44.35 43.70 -10.93
N ALA A 278 -44.79 44.78 -11.57
CA ALA A 278 -45.07 44.80 -13.00
C ALA A 278 -43.75 44.73 -13.77
N ASP A 279 -43.60 43.71 -14.61
CA ASP A 279 -42.62 43.69 -15.71
C ASP A 279 -43.32 44.24 -16.96
N PRO A 280 -42.96 45.44 -17.47
CA PRO A 280 -43.65 46.07 -18.57
C PRO A 280 -42.94 45.79 -19.91
N SER A 281 -42.65 44.53 -20.24
CA SER A 281 -42.25 44.22 -21.61
C SER A 281 -42.35 42.73 -21.94
N HIS A 282 -43.55 42.17 -22.06
CA HIS A 282 -43.76 41.13 -23.05
C HIS A 282 -45.25 40.95 -23.36
N ALA A 283 -45.68 41.55 -24.47
CA ALA A 283 -46.97 41.26 -25.08
C ALA A 283 -46.96 39.82 -25.66
N PRO A 284 -48.07 39.07 -25.52
CA PRO A 284 -48.18 37.69 -25.98
C PRO A 284 -48.45 37.64 -27.49
N LYS A 285 -47.66 36.85 -28.22
CA LYS A 285 -48.01 36.39 -29.57
C LYS A 285 -48.81 35.11 -29.46
N SER A 286 -50.02 35.19 -29.97
CA SER A 286 -51.06 34.16 -30.02
C SER A 286 -50.61 32.84 -30.66
N ALA A 287 -51.11 31.76 -30.04
CA ALA A 287 -51.75 30.59 -30.64
C ALA A 287 -51.12 29.94 -31.88
N VAL A 288 -50.64 28.71 -31.71
CA VAL A 288 -50.92 27.62 -32.67
C VAL A 288 -51.22 26.34 -31.89
N SER A 289 -52.47 25.90 -32.06
CA SER A 289 -53.00 24.59 -31.73
C SER A 289 -52.45 23.56 -32.72
N HIS A 290 -51.93 22.41 -32.25
CA HIS A 290 -51.91 21.16 -33.02
C HIS A 290 -51.93 19.93 -32.10
N HIS A 291 -53.17 19.45 -31.92
CA HIS A 291 -53.65 18.08 -32.05
C HIS A 291 -52.64 16.94 -32.37
N ASN A 292 -52.85 15.82 -31.66
CA ASN A 292 -52.66 14.40 -32.03
C ASN A 292 -51.30 13.70 -31.85
N GLY A 293 -51.38 12.50 -31.26
CA GLY A 293 -50.37 11.45 -31.46
C GLY A 293 -50.28 10.40 -30.35
N ALA A 294 -51.31 9.58 -30.18
CA ALA A 294 -51.19 8.30 -29.48
C ALA A 294 -50.47 7.28 -30.37
N THR A 295 -49.45 6.56 -29.89
CA THR A 295 -49.17 5.13 -30.22
C THR A 295 -47.97 4.54 -29.44
N ILE A 296 -48.29 3.56 -28.59
CA ILE A 296 -47.71 2.20 -28.40
C ILE A 296 -46.29 1.91 -28.95
N HIS A 297 -45.39 1.38 -28.12
CA HIS A 297 -44.59 0.19 -28.48
C HIS A 297 -43.96 -0.54 -27.28
N CYS A 298 -44.21 -1.85 -27.20
CA CYS A 298 -43.54 -2.84 -26.34
C CYS A 298 -42.13 -3.17 -26.88
N SER A 299 -41.25 -3.69 -26.02
CA SER A 299 -40.19 -4.64 -26.40
C SER A 299 -39.83 -5.52 -25.19
N ASP A 300 -39.56 -6.77 -25.52
CA ASP A 300 -39.48 -7.98 -24.67
C ASP A 300 -38.28 -8.06 -23.72
#